data_AF-A0A969UCD0-F1
#
_entry.id   AF-A0A969UCD0-F1
#
_cell.length_a   1.000
_cell.length_b   1.000
_cell.length_c   1.000
_cell.angle_alpha   90.00
_cell.angle_beta   90.00
_cell.angle_gamma   90.00
#
_symmetry.space_group_name_H-M   'P 1'
#
loop_
_entity.id
_entity.type
_entity.pdbx_description
1 polymer ?
#
loop_
_entity_poly.entity_id
_entity_poly.type
_entity_poly.pdbx_seq_one_letter_code
_entity_poly.pdbx_strand_id
1 'polypeptide(L)'
;MTVANYNEGTDFNLQPNLFELQGYDIQITYSTTSITGQPLFNYSDRVESLTFSGNEIVVEDTGLGQIVTVQLKSNRADEGIESITLLIPIIQMAEAQSIMIQTLAVLSKQAVFVAPGARQLQTYHPIYLSGTAQAVAF
;
A
#
# COMPACT_ATOMS: atom_id res chain seq x y z
N MET A 1 -5.77 -42.69 -34.80
CA MET A 1 -6.52 -42.26 -33.59
C MET A 1 -5.49 -42.06 -32.49
N THR A 2 -5.11 -40.79 -32.19
CA THR A 2 -5.65 -39.96 -31.07
C THR A 2 -4.98 -40.41 -29.75
N VAL A 3 -4.23 -39.61 -28.99
CA VAL A 3 -4.14 -38.15 -28.77
C VAL A 3 -2.76 -37.80 -28.20
N ALA A 4 -2.26 -36.59 -28.54
CA ALA A 4 -1.24 -35.91 -27.77
C ALA A 4 -1.86 -35.38 -26.47
N ASN A 5 -1.23 -35.61 -25.33
CA ASN A 5 -1.57 -34.92 -24.07
C ASN A 5 -0.49 -33.88 -23.80
N TYR A 6 -0.71 -32.68 -24.32
CA TYR A 6 -0.18 -31.47 -23.71
C TYR A 6 -1.14 -31.09 -22.60
N ASN A 7 -0.71 -31.18 -21.35
CA ASN A 7 -1.32 -30.41 -20.27
C ASN A 7 -0.22 -29.54 -19.69
N GLU A 8 -0.11 -28.34 -20.27
CA GLU A 8 0.51 -27.20 -19.64
C GLU A 8 -0.28 -26.88 -18.36
N GLY A 9 0.43 -26.79 -17.25
CA GLY A 9 -0.08 -26.27 -15.99
C GLY A 9 0.90 -25.25 -15.48
N THR A 10 1.12 -24.18 -16.26
CA THR A 10 1.82 -23.00 -15.78
C THR A 10 0.94 -22.31 -14.74
N ASP A 11 1.02 -22.74 -13.48
CA ASP A 11 0.57 -21.94 -12.35
C ASP A 11 1.54 -20.76 -12.16
N PHE A 12 1.57 -19.83 -13.13
CA PHE A 12 2.01 -18.48 -12.83
C PHE A 12 0.86 -17.84 -12.08
N ASN A 13 0.80 -18.07 -10.77
CA ASN A 13 0.01 -17.23 -9.89
C ASN A 13 0.69 -15.86 -9.91
N LEU A 14 0.39 -15.08 -10.94
CA LEU A 14 0.93 -13.76 -11.15
C LEU A 14 0.39 -12.92 -10.00
N GLN A 15 1.27 -12.53 -9.08
CA GLN A 15 0.90 -11.73 -7.92
C GLN A 15 1.31 -10.28 -8.18
N PRO A 16 0.42 -9.30 -7.92
CA PRO A 16 0.77 -7.91 -8.18
C PRO A 16 1.86 -7.49 -7.22
N ASN A 17 2.87 -6.82 -7.75
CA ASN A 17 4.02 -6.33 -7.00
C ASN A 17 4.27 -4.83 -7.21
N LEU A 18 3.41 -4.16 -8.00
CA LEU A 18 3.34 -2.71 -8.15
C LEU A 18 1.89 -2.26 -8.03
N PHE A 19 1.67 -1.24 -7.21
CA PHE A 19 0.37 -0.63 -6.97
C PHE A 19 0.50 0.87 -7.19
N GLU A 20 -0.30 1.42 -8.10
CA GLU A 20 -0.36 2.87 -8.38
C GLU A 20 -1.77 3.36 -8.11
N LEU A 21 -1.93 4.13 -7.04
CA LEU A 21 -3.21 4.44 -6.43
C LEU A 21 -3.35 5.95 -6.21
N GLN A 22 -4.56 6.47 -6.37
CA GLN A 22 -4.86 7.88 -6.15
C GLN A 22 -6.27 8.10 -5.59
N GLY A 23 -6.44 9.20 -4.86
CA GLY A 23 -7.74 9.64 -4.32
C GLY A 23 -7.59 10.83 -3.38
N TYR A 24 -8.61 11.69 -3.29
CA TYR A 24 -8.61 12.87 -2.39
C TYR A 24 -7.27 13.65 -2.36
N ASP A 25 -6.73 13.93 -3.54
CA ASP A 25 -5.47 14.66 -3.74
C ASP A 25 -4.19 14.00 -3.20
N ILE A 26 -4.25 12.71 -2.84
CA ILE A 26 -3.06 11.91 -2.55
C ILE A 26 -2.79 10.92 -3.69
N GLN A 27 -1.51 10.63 -3.90
CA GLN A 27 -1.04 9.56 -4.75
C GLN A 27 -0.12 8.64 -3.94
N ILE A 28 -0.33 7.33 -4.08
CA ILE A 28 0.48 6.30 -3.45
C ILE A 28 0.99 5.37 -4.54
N THR A 29 2.31 5.17 -4.57
CA THR A 29 2.93 4.08 -5.34
C THR A 29 3.61 3.14 -4.36
N TYR A 30 3.17 1.89 -4.33
CA TYR A 30 3.78 0.85 -3.49
C TYR A 30 4.29 -0.28 -4.38
N SER A 31 5.53 -0.72 -4.17
CA SER A 31 6.07 -1.93 -4.75
C SER A 31 6.60 -2.86 -3.67
N THR A 32 6.30 -4.15 -3.80
CA THR A 32 6.73 -5.18 -2.82
C THR A 32 8.23 -5.48 -2.94
N THR A 33 8.85 -5.07 -4.04
CA THR A 33 10.29 -5.13 -4.30
C THR A 33 10.70 -4.00 -5.25
N SER A 34 11.99 -3.91 -5.57
CA SER A 34 12.57 -2.96 -6.52
C SER A 34 13.85 -3.53 -7.12
N ILE A 35 14.54 -2.74 -7.95
CA ILE A 35 15.84 -3.12 -8.54
C ILE A 35 16.88 -3.44 -7.45
N THR A 36 16.76 -2.84 -6.26
CA THR A 36 17.64 -3.11 -5.11
C THR A 36 17.17 -4.25 -4.22
N GLY A 37 16.07 -4.92 -4.58
CA GLY A 37 15.46 -6.02 -3.82
C GLY A 37 14.71 -5.59 -2.56
N GLN A 38 14.49 -4.29 -2.37
CA GLN A 38 13.76 -3.74 -1.21
C GLN A 38 12.39 -3.22 -1.64
N PRO A 39 11.34 -3.35 -0.80
CA PRO A 39 10.07 -2.67 -1.02
C PRO A 39 10.26 -1.15 -1.09
N LEU A 40 9.42 -0.48 -1.90
CA LEU A 40 9.37 0.97 -2.00
C LEU A 40 7.94 1.46 -1.80
N PHE A 41 7.78 2.53 -1.03
CA PHE A 41 6.50 3.19 -0.82
C PHE A 41 6.70 4.68 -1.06
N ASN A 42 5.98 5.23 -2.03
CA ASN A 42 5.93 6.66 -2.29
C ASN A 42 4.55 7.18 -1.92
N TYR A 43 4.52 8.25 -1.16
CA TYR A 43 3.33 9.01 -0.81
C TYR A 43 3.54 10.44 -1.30
N SER A 44 2.55 11.00 -1.97
CA SER A 44 2.53 12.43 -2.25
C SER A 44 1.14 13.00 -2.03
N ASP A 45 1.12 14.27 -1.64
CA ASP A 45 -0.07 15.10 -1.58
C ASP A 45 0.21 16.46 -2.23
N ARG A 46 -0.64 17.46 -1.94
CA ARG A 46 -0.48 18.82 -2.48
C ARG A 46 0.72 19.58 -1.91
N VAL A 47 1.30 19.11 -0.82
CA VAL A 47 2.33 19.83 -0.04
C VAL A 47 3.69 19.16 -0.21
N GLU A 48 3.75 17.84 -0.12
CA GLU A 48 5.02 17.12 -0.11
C GLU A 48 4.99 15.78 -0.84
N SER A 49 6.17 15.20 -1.01
CA SER A 49 6.39 13.86 -1.55
C SER A 49 7.42 13.15 -0.71
N LEU A 50 7.06 11.98 -0.20
CA LEU A 50 7.82 11.18 0.74
C LEU A 50 8.06 9.80 0.15
N THR A 51 9.28 9.30 0.30
CA THR A 51 9.70 7.97 -0.15
C THR A 51 10.22 7.18 1.05
N PHE A 52 9.78 5.94 1.15
CA PHE A 52 10.16 4.99 2.18
C PHE A 52 10.69 3.72 1.51
N SER A 53 11.64 3.06 2.17
CA SER A 53 12.23 1.83 1.63
C SER A 53 12.55 0.81 2.72
N GLY A 54 12.50 -0.47 2.36
CA GLY A 54 12.96 -1.55 3.23
C GLY A 54 12.32 -1.52 4.62
N ASN A 55 13.12 -1.31 5.66
CA ASN A 55 12.70 -1.34 7.06
C ASN A 55 11.84 -0.14 7.51
N GLU A 56 11.69 0.90 6.68
CA GLU A 56 10.75 2.00 6.93
C GLU A 56 9.29 1.60 6.63
N ILE A 57 9.09 0.45 5.98
CA ILE A 57 7.79 -0.08 5.57
C ILE A 57 7.45 -1.30 6.42
N VAL A 58 6.37 -1.21 7.18
CA VAL A 58 5.84 -2.33 7.96
C VAL A 58 4.73 -3.00 7.13
N VAL A 59 4.82 -4.31 6.93
CA VAL A 59 3.83 -5.10 6.19
C VAL A 59 3.27 -6.19 7.10
N GLU A 60 1.96 -6.28 7.18
CA GLU A 60 1.24 -7.28 7.95
C GLU A 60 0.24 -8.02 7.07
N ASP A 61 0.31 -9.36 7.04
CA ASP A 61 -0.68 -10.18 6.35
C ASP A 61 -1.93 -10.36 7.24
N THR A 62 -3.11 -10.16 6.66
CA THR A 62 -4.39 -10.21 7.35
C THR A 62 -5.44 -10.97 6.54
N GLY A 63 -6.60 -11.24 7.15
CA GLY A 63 -7.75 -11.80 6.42
C GLY A 63 -8.34 -10.86 5.34
N LEU A 64 -7.93 -9.59 5.30
CA LEU A 64 -8.35 -8.60 4.30
C LEU A 64 -7.34 -8.45 3.15
N GLY A 65 -6.21 -9.14 3.20
CA GLY A 65 -5.04 -8.92 2.34
C GLY A 65 -3.88 -8.36 3.17
N GLN A 66 -3.05 -7.51 2.57
CA GLN A 66 -1.89 -6.94 3.26
C GLN A 66 -2.18 -5.54 3.79
N ILE A 67 -1.69 -5.23 4.98
CA ILE A 67 -1.67 -3.89 5.56
C ILE A 67 -0.25 -3.37 5.46
N VAL A 68 -0.06 -2.22 4.82
CA VAL A 68 1.24 -1.61 4.56
C VAL A 68 1.31 -0.25 5.23
N THR A 69 2.15 -0.09 6.23
CA THR A 69 2.22 1.13 7.06
C THR A 69 3.59 1.78 6.95
N VAL A 70 3.60 3.11 6.78
CA VAL A 70 4.79 3.96 6.88
C VAL A 70 4.52 5.12 7.84
N GLN A 71 5.59 5.58 8.51
CA GLN A 71 5.53 6.74 9.39
C GLN A 71 5.84 8.01 8.60
N LEU A 72 4.87 8.92 8.51
CA LEU A 72 5.08 10.25 7.93
C LEU A 72 5.89 11.05 8.96
N LYS A 73 7.20 11.22 8.72
CA LYS A 73 8.07 11.97 9.62
C LYS A 73 7.59 13.42 9.65
N SER A 74 6.93 13.85 10.73
CA SER A 74 6.77 15.29 10.94
C SER A 74 8.13 15.89 11.30
N ASN A 75 8.54 16.90 10.54
CA ASN A 75 9.75 17.68 10.79
C ASN A 75 9.53 18.82 11.80
N ARG A 76 8.38 18.84 12.50
CA ARG A 76 7.99 19.90 13.43
C ARG A 76 7.77 19.34 14.82
N ALA A 77 8.39 20.00 15.81
CA ALA A 77 8.45 19.53 17.20
C ALA A 77 7.08 19.52 17.93
N ASP A 78 6.05 20.09 17.31
CA ASP A 78 4.70 20.31 17.81
C ASP A 78 3.62 19.57 17.00
N GLU A 79 3.99 18.83 15.96
CA GLU A 79 3.08 18.05 15.14
C GLU A 79 3.00 16.58 15.64
N GLY A 80 1.82 16.00 15.53
CA GLY A 80 1.54 14.63 15.96
C GLY A 80 2.37 13.59 15.20
N ILE A 81 2.42 12.36 15.73
CA ILE A 81 2.89 11.22 14.92
C ILE A 81 1.81 10.96 13.88
N GLU A 82 2.20 11.06 12.61
CA GLU A 82 1.34 10.74 11.49
C GLU A 82 1.84 9.47 10.80
N SER A 83 0.95 8.54 10.55
CA SER A 83 1.25 7.35 9.74
C SER A 83 0.19 7.19 8.68
N ILE A 84 0.59 6.71 7.50
CA ILE A 84 -0.37 6.25 6.50
C ILE A 84 -0.30 4.74 6.41
N THR A 85 -1.47 4.12 6.42
CA THR A 85 -1.64 2.68 6.32
C THR A 85 -2.47 2.35 5.10
N LEU A 86 -1.87 1.72 4.10
CA LEU A 86 -2.53 1.27 2.89
C LEU A 86 -3.05 -0.17 3.07
N LEU A 87 -4.33 -0.38 2.75
CA LEU A 87 -4.88 -1.72 2.64
C LEU A 87 -4.68 -2.22 1.20
N ILE A 88 -4.02 -3.35 1.03
CA ILE A 88 -3.89 -4.05 -0.25
C ILE A 88 -4.87 -5.23 -0.23
N PRO A 89 -5.92 -5.24 -1.07
CA PRO A 89 -6.89 -6.33 -1.09
C PRO A 89 -6.25 -7.61 -1.63
N ILE A 90 -6.85 -8.76 -1.29
CA ILE A 90 -6.51 -10.05 -1.91
C ILE A 90 -6.89 -9.97 -3.39
N ILE A 91 -5.88 -10.06 -4.26
CA ILE A 91 -6.04 -9.95 -5.71
C ILE A 91 -5.69 -11.27 -6.36
N GLN A 92 -6.56 -11.71 -7.28
CA GLN A 92 -6.27 -12.79 -8.20
C GLN A 92 -6.07 -12.17 -9.57
N MET A 93 -4.84 -12.16 -10.07
CA MET A 93 -4.59 -11.84 -11.46
C MET A 93 -4.72 -13.11 -12.27
N ALA A 94 -5.58 -13.08 -13.28
CA ALA A 94 -5.64 -14.12 -14.29
C ALA A 94 -4.48 -13.92 -15.27
N GLU A 95 -4.77 -13.74 -16.56
CA GLU A 95 -3.75 -13.47 -17.59
C GLU A 95 -3.40 -11.98 -17.73
N ALA A 96 -4.11 -11.09 -17.02
CA ALA A 96 -3.88 -9.65 -17.10
C ALA A 96 -2.66 -9.24 -16.26
N GLN A 97 -1.69 -8.57 -16.88
CA GLN A 97 -0.52 -7.99 -16.18
C GLN A 97 -0.86 -6.74 -15.37
N SER A 98 -2.05 -6.17 -15.57
CA SER A 98 -2.54 -4.99 -14.87
C SER A 98 -4.06 -5.06 -14.72
N ILE A 99 -4.57 -4.77 -13.53
CA ILE A 99 -6.01 -4.68 -13.25
C ILE A 99 -6.34 -3.40 -12.50
N MET A 100 -7.54 -2.88 -12.70
CA MET A 100 -8.07 -1.79 -11.89
C MET A 100 -8.51 -2.30 -10.53
N ILE A 101 -8.13 -1.59 -9.47
CA ILE A 101 -8.53 -1.90 -8.10
C ILE A 101 -9.08 -0.66 -7.39
N GLN A 102 -9.86 -0.91 -6.36
CA GLN A 102 -10.30 0.07 -5.39
C GLN A 102 -9.90 -0.41 -3.99
N THR A 103 -9.45 0.52 -3.17
CA THR A 103 -9.05 0.24 -1.79
C THR A 103 -9.15 1.51 -0.95
N LEU A 104 -8.56 1.51 0.24
CA LEU A 104 -8.41 2.68 1.08
C LEU A 104 -7.03 2.74 1.72
N ALA A 105 -6.61 3.95 2.05
CA ALA A 105 -5.58 4.21 3.03
C ALA A 105 -6.21 4.81 4.29
N VAL A 106 -5.57 4.62 5.44
CA VAL A 106 -5.93 5.25 6.71
C VAL A 106 -4.80 6.16 7.11
N LEU A 107 -5.07 7.46 7.15
CA LEU A 107 -4.20 8.43 7.80
C LEU A 107 -4.51 8.40 9.30
N SER A 108 -3.53 8.01 10.10
CA SER A 108 -3.61 8.03 11.56
C SER A 108 -2.83 9.24 12.08
N LYS A 109 -3.46 10.02 12.95
CA LYS A 109 -2.82 11.13 13.66
C LYS A 109 -2.91 10.91 15.15
N GLN A 110 -1.76 10.92 15.82
CA GLN A 110 -1.69 10.89 17.29
C GLN A 110 -1.39 12.29 17.81
N ALA A 111 -2.28 12.86 18.62
CA ALA A 111 -2.08 14.19 19.17
C ALA A 111 -0.90 14.24 20.16
N VAL A 112 -0.05 15.26 20.06
CA VAL A 112 1.05 15.51 21.01
C VAL A 112 0.52 15.91 22.39
N PHE A 113 -0.60 16.65 22.42
CA PHE A 113 -1.30 17.05 23.64
C PHE A 113 -2.66 16.39 23.73
N VAL A 114 -2.83 15.56 24.75
CA VAL A 114 -4.07 14.86 25.06
C VAL A 114 -4.82 15.69 26.11
N ALA A 115 -5.97 16.25 25.74
CA ALA A 115 -6.79 17.02 26.68
C ALA A 115 -7.15 16.16 27.91
N PRO A 116 -7.19 16.73 29.13
CA PRO A 116 -7.60 15.98 30.31
C PRO A 116 -8.96 15.30 30.11
N GLY A 117 -9.00 13.98 30.20
CA GLY A 117 -10.21 13.17 30.00
C GLY A 117 -10.38 12.55 28.61
N ALA A 118 -9.51 12.85 27.64
CA ALA A 118 -9.51 12.14 26.36
C ALA A 118 -9.16 10.66 26.56
N ARG A 119 -9.98 9.78 25.96
CA ARG A 119 -9.83 8.32 26.04
C ARG A 119 -9.30 7.71 24.75
N GLN A 120 -9.51 8.38 23.62
CA GLN A 120 -8.98 8.02 22.32
C GLN A 120 -7.80 8.94 21.99
N LEU A 121 -6.63 8.34 21.75
CA LEU A 121 -5.38 9.07 21.53
C LEU A 121 -5.03 9.26 20.04
N GLN A 122 -5.74 8.54 19.18
CA GLN A 122 -5.52 8.53 17.73
C GLN A 122 -6.81 8.88 16.99
N THR A 123 -6.70 9.74 16.00
CA THR A 123 -7.76 10.03 15.04
C THR A 123 -7.43 9.35 13.72
N TYR A 124 -8.41 8.68 13.13
CA TYR A 124 -8.27 8.02 11.84
C TYR A 124 -9.07 8.76 10.77
N HIS A 125 -8.45 8.97 9.62
CA HIS A 125 -9.08 9.51 8.42
C HIS A 125 -8.94 8.52 7.27
N PRO A 126 -10.03 7.83 6.87
CA PRO A 126 -10.00 6.94 5.73
C PRO A 126 -10.01 7.73 4.42
N ILE A 127 -9.15 7.34 3.48
CA ILE A 127 -9.03 7.91 2.15
C ILE A 127 -9.29 6.79 1.15
N TYR A 128 -10.37 6.90 0.39
CA TYR A 128 -10.69 5.93 -0.67
C TYR A 128 -9.78 6.15 -1.88
N LEU A 129 -9.20 5.07 -2.37
CA LEU A 129 -8.23 5.05 -3.45
C LEU A 129 -8.73 4.19 -4.60
N SER A 130 -8.40 4.60 -5.81
CA SER A 130 -8.54 3.76 -7.01
C SER A 130 -7.30 3.87 -7.87
N GLY A 131 -7.05 2.84 -8.68
CA GLY A 131 -5.87 2.80 -9.53
C GLY A 131 -5.59 1.39 -10.01
N THR A 132 -4.31 1.05 -10.16
CA THR A 132 -3.88 -0.23 -10.76
C THR A 132 -3.08 -1.10 -9.81
N ALA A 133 -3.23 -2.40 -9.97
CA ALA A 133 -2.34 -3.42 -9.44
C ALA A 133 -1.71 -4.15 -10.63
N GLN A 134 -0.37 -4.26 -10.63
CA GLN A 134 0.40 -4.74 -11.77
C GLN A 134 1.43 -5.77 -11.35
N ALA A 135 1.73 -6.70 -12.24
CA ALA A 135 2.89 -7.58 -12.14
C ALA A 135 4.02 -7.05 -13.03
N VAL A 136 5.09 -6.59 -12.41
CA VAL A 136 6.24 -5.96 -13.08
C VAL A 136 7.51 -6.75 -12.78
N ALA A 137 8.38 -6.88 -13.79
CA ALA A 137 9.75 -7.36 -13.59
C ALA A 137 10.65 -6.16 -13.27
N PHE A 138 11.25 -6.15 -12.08
CA PHE A 138 12.20 -5.13 -11.61
C PHE A 138 13.64 -5.53 -11.90
#